data_AF-A0A0C9YRJ8-F1
#
_entry.id   AF-A0A0C9YRJ8-F1
#
_cell.length_a   1.000
_cell.length_b   1.000
_cell.length_c   1.000
_cell.angle_alpha   90.00
_cell.angle_beta   90.00
_cell.angle_gamma   90.00
#
_symmetry.space_group_name_H-M   'P 1'
#
loop_
_entity.id
_entity.type
_entity.pdbx_description
1 polymer ?
#
loop_
_entity_poly.entity_id
_entity_poly.type
_entity_poly.pdbx_seq_one_letter_code
_entity_poly.pdbx_strand_id
1 'polypeptide(L)'
;LDGLAFHTGIYVCLFATCGHVYDSSQPFWYGTNNVMDFWEDVMDLEPDKIIHKLEQWACVHGKSGCRTGVVTKKKIRINFVNFEVAIKEKHGINLLGWPEGMPFQSPHANINAEHLWSLRDALKVGTCHWAYMSRQQCLEYQDRLKEWRTAGEMVGKARKKQSDVGKKRRCTTQGKGPKSTAIIDSSSEENSSTEEDDV
;
A
#
# COMPACT_ATOMS: atom_id res chain seq x y z
N LEU A 1 -18.97 37.16 -10.49
CA LEU A 1 -18.03 36.83 -11.59
C LEU A 1 -18.62 37.16 -12.96
N ASP A 2 -19.93 37.41 -13.06
CA ASP A 2 -20.61 37.70 -14.34
C ASP A 2 -20.13 38.99 -15.03
N GLY A 3 -19.70 40.01 -14.25
CA GLY A 3 -19.08 41.21 -14.81
C GLY A 3 -17.74 40.93 -15.50
N LEU A 4 -17.02 39.86 -15.13
CA LEU A 4 -15.74 39.49 -15.77
C LEU A 4 -15.99 38.99 -17.19
N ALA A 5 -16.94 38.06 -17.36
CA ALA A 5 -17.30 37.53 -18.67
C ALA A 5 -17.77 38.65 -19.61
N PHE A 6 -18.57 39.59 -19.09
CA PHE A 6 -19.07 40.72 -19.88
C PHE A 6 -17.97 41.68 -20.36
N HIS A 7 -16.97 41.99 -19.53
CA HIS A 7 -15.94 42.96 -19.87
C HIS A 7 -14.72 42.38 -20.59
N THR A 8 -14.44 41.08 -20.41
CA THR A 8 -13.21 40.45 -20.89
C THR A 8 -13.43 39.27 -21.82
N GLY A 9 -14.67 38.77 -21.93
CA GLY A 9 -14.98 37.54 -22.66
C GLY A 9 -14.43 36.27 -21.99
N ILE A 10 -13.93 36.36 -20.75
CA ILE A 10 -13.35 35.23 -20.02
C ILE A 10 -14.43 34.50 -19.22
N TYR A 11 -14.51 33.20 -19.45
CA TYR A 11 -15.38 32.27 -18.74
C TYR A 11 -14.60 31.55 -17.63
N VAL A 12 -15.16 31.46 -16.43
CA VAL A 12 -14.46 30.91 -15.26
C VAL A 12 -15.37 29.95 -14.48
N CYS A 13 -14.79 28.84 -14.04
CA CYS A 13 -15.35 27.93 -13.06
C CYS A 13 -14.40 27.80 -11.87
N LEU A 14 -14.93 27.84 -10.66
CA LEU A 14 -14.21 27.59 -9.42
C LEU A 14 -14.86 26.40 -8.71
N PHE A 15 -14.07 25.38 -8.41
CA PHE A 15 -14.44 24.28 -7.51
C PHE A 15 -13.59 24.40 -6.25
N ALA A 16 -14.25 24.44 -5.09
CA ALA A 16 -13.60 24.47 -3.80
C ALA A 16 -13.98 23.21 -3.01
N THR A 17 -13.00 22.37 -2.70
CA THR A 17 -13.18 21.13 -1.93
C THR A 17 -12.27 21.10 -0.71
N CYS A 18 -12.70 20.38 0.32
CA CYS A 18 -11.92 20.16 1.53
C CYS A 18 -10.78 19.18 1.25
N GLY A 19 -9.54 19.60 1.53
CA GLY A 19 -8.36 18.74 1.40
C GLY A 19 -8.05 17.90 2.65
N HIS A 20 -8.87 17.99 3.71
CA HIS A 20 -8.55 17.44 5.01
C HIS A 20 -9.79 16.91 5.75
N VAL A 21 -9.65 15.74 6.39
CA VAL A 21 -10.75 14.97 7.00
C VAL A 21 -11.43 15.69 8.18
N TYR A 22 -10.76 16.69 8.77
CA TYR A 22 -11.28 17.46 9.91
C TYR A 22 -11.87 18.82 9.52
N ASP A 23 -11.89 19.15 8.23
CA ASP A 23 -12.54 20.36 7.74
C ASP A 23 -14.03 20.07 7.51
N SER A 24 -14.89 20.74 8.27
CA SER A 24 -16.34 20.59 8.17
C SER A 24 -17.00 21.58 7.20
N SER A 25 -16.20 22.36 6.47
CA SER A 25 -16.75 23.22 5.42
C SER A 25 -17.37 22.39 4.30
N GLN A 26 -18.48 22.88 3.76
CA GLN A 26 -19.15 22.19 2.64
C GLN A 26 -18.41 22.52 1.35
N PRO A 27 -18.14 21.51 0.49
CA PRO A 27 -17.61 21.77 -0.83
C PRO A 27 -18.61 22.62 -1.62
N PHE A 28 -18.11 23.59 -2.36
CA PHE A 28 -18.95 24.46 -3.18
C PHE A 28 -18.26 24.79 -4.49
N TRP A 29 -19.07 25.13 -5.48
CA TRP A 29 -18.59 25.59 -6.77
C TRP A 29 -19.26 26.92 -7.14
N TYR A 30 -18.62 27.65 -8.03
CA TYR A 30 -19.17 28.85 -8.63
C TYR A 30 -18.71 28.91 -10.09
N GLY A 31 -19.65 29.11 -11.02
CA GLY A 31 -19.36 29.29 -12.44
C GLY A 31 -19.99 30.57 -12.99
N THR A 32 -19.40 31.14 -14.03
CA THR A 32 -20.11 32.11 -14.89
C THR A 32 -21.26 31.41 -15.60
N ASN A 33 -22.38 32.09 -15.78
CA ASN A 33 -23.61 31.60 -16.42
C ASN A 33 -23.41 30.55 -17.54
N ASN A 34 -22.62 30.81 -18.57
CA ASN A 34 -22.51 29.89 -19.74
C ASN A 34 -21.61 28.66 -19.51
N VAL A 35 -20.80 28.67 -18.44
CA VAL A 35 -19.92 27.53 -18.12
C VAL A 35 -20.71 26.36 -17.58
N MET A 36 -21.85 26.62 -16.94
CA MET A 36 -22.69 25.59 -16.35
C MET A 36 -23.35 24.73 -17.43
N ASP A 37 -23.91 25.39 -18.45
CA ASP A 37 -24.48 24.74 -19.62
C ASP A 37 -23.44 23.86 -20.34
N PHE A 38 -22.17 24.30 -20.42
CA PHE A 38 -21.11 23.47 -20.99
C PHE A 38 -20.90 22.15 -20.22
N TRP A 39 -20.95 22.18 -18.88
CA TRP A 39 -20.76 20.95 -18.08
C TRP A 39 -21.92 19.98 -18.22
N GLU A 40 -23.14 20.49 -18.29
CA GLU A 40 -24.33 19.65 -18.42
C GLU A 40 -24.54 19.19 -19.86
N ASP A 41 -24.49 20.09 -20.84
CA ASP A 41 -24.86 19.79 -22.24
C ASP A 41 -23.73 19.15 -23.06
N VAL A 42 -22.47 19.47 -22.76
CA VAL A 42 -21.32 18.95 -23.53
C VAL A 42 -20.65 17.79 -22.81
N MET A 43 -20.54 17.88 -21.49
CA MET A 43 -19.83 16.89 -20.68
C MET A 43 -20.76 15.87 -20.00
N ASP A 44 -22.09 16.05 -20.05
CA ASP A 44 -23.10 15.21 -19.37
C ASP A 44 -22.79 15.02 -17.87
N LEU A 45 -22.27 16.07 -17.23
CA LEU A 45 -21.80 16.02 -15.85
C LEU A 45 -22.36 17.16 -15.03
N GLU A 46 -23.19 16.78 -14.05
CA GLU A 46 -23.62 17.70 -13.02
C GLU A 46 -22.42 18.21 -12.20
N PRO A 47 -22.33 19.54 -11.96
CA PRO A 47 -21.25 20.17 -11.21
C PRO A 47 -21.02 19.56 -9.82
N ASP A 48 -22.10 19.16 -9.16
CA ASP A 48 -22.05 18.50 -7.84
C ASP A 48 -21.39 17.11 -7.91
N LYS A 49 -21.48 16.43 -9.05
CA LYS A 49 -20.77 15.17 -9.27
C LYS A 49 -19.29 15.40 -9.52
N ILE A 50 -18.93 16.51 -10.17
CA ILE A 50 -17.54 16.91 -10.39
C ILE A 50 -16.88 17.24 -9.06
N ILE A 51 -17.57 18.01 -8.20
CA ILE A 51 -17.01 18.41 -6.90
C ILE A 51 -16.78 17.21 -5.97
N HIS A 52 -17.73 16.26 -5.94
CA HIS A 52 -17.56 15.00 -5.20
C HIS A 52 -16.38 14.16 -5.72
N LYS A 53 -16.20 14.08 -7.05
CA LYS A 53 -15.06 13.38 -7.63
C LYS A 53 -13.74 14.06 -7.32
N LEU A 54 -13.71 15.39 -7.33
CA LEU A 54 -12.53 16.18 -6.98
C LEU A 54 -12.17 15.98 -5.50
N GLU A 55 -13.16 15.96 -4.61
CA GLU A 55 -12.97 15.69 -3.19
C GLU A 55 -12.49 14.25 -2.93
N GLN A 56 -13.09 13.27 -3.62
CA GLN A 56 -12.63 11.87 -3.56
C GLN A 56 -11.19 11.75 -4.06
N TRP A 57 -10.85 12.41 -5.17
CA TRP A 57 -9.49 12.44 -5.68
C TRP A 57 -8.53 13.11 -4.69
N ALA A 58 -8.91 14.26 -4.11
CA ALA A 58 -8.13 14.99 -3.12
C ALA A 58 -7.93 14.17 -1.84
N CYS A 59 -8.91 13.42 -1.37
CA CYS A 59 -8.76 12.54 -0.20
C CYS A 59 -7.86 11.32 -0.49
N VAL A 60 -7.91 10.78 -1.71
CA VAL A 60 -7.14 9.59 -2.11
C VAL A 60 -5.69 9.94 -2.49
N HIS A 61 -5.47 11.11 -3.10
CA HIS A 61 -4.18 11.57 -3.64
C HIS A 61 -3.56 12.71 -2.84
N GLY A 62 -4.30 13.31 -1.92
CA GLY A 62 -3.85 14.32 -0.98
C GLY A 62 -2.78 13.77 -0.06
N LYS A 63 -1.55 13.81 -0.55
CA LYS A 63 -0.39 14.08 0.28
C LYS A 63 -0.58 15.50 0.81
N SER A 64 -1.45 15.67 1.79
CA SER A 64 -1.65 16.96 2.44
C SER A 64 -0.26 17.43 2.90
N GLY A 65 0.19 18.54 2.30
CA GLY A 65 1.47 19.18 2.57
C GLY A 65 1.51 19.84 3.94
N CYS A 66 0.88 19.25 4.97
CA CYS A 66 1.31 19.51 6.33
C CYS A 66 2.69 18.88 6.47
N ARG A 67 3.72 19.73 6.34
CA ARG A 67 5.10 19.42 6.73
C ARG A 67 5.18 19.32 8.27
N THR A 68 4.46 18.37 8.86
CA THR A 68 4.83 17.81 10.15
C THR A 68 5.59 16.52 9.84
N GLY A 69 6.92 16.63 9.80
CA GLY A 69 7.90 15.54 9.72
C GLY A 69 7.38 14.23 9.13
N VAL A 70 7.24 14.15 7.80
CA VAL A 70 6.79 12.92 7.14
C VAL A 70 7.91 11.89 7.18
N VAL A 71 7.94 11.12 8.26
CA VAL A 71 8.27 9.70 8.18
C VAL A 71 7.45 9.18 7.01
N THR A 72 8.10 8.74 5.93
CA THR A 72 7.43 8.12 4.79
C THR A 72 6.68 6.90 5.30
N LYS A 73 5.42 7.09 5.72
CA LYS A 73 4.58 6.01 6.23
C LYS A 73 4.32 5.10 5.04
N LYS A 74 5.13 4.04 4.94
CA LYS A 74 4.94 2.96 3.97
C LYS A 74 3.46 2.58 4.04
N LYS A 75 2.77 2.58 2.89
CA LYS A 75 1.36 2.16 2.81
C LYS A 75 1.26 0.73 3.37
N ILE A 76 0.75 0.60 4.59
CA ILE A 76 0.59 -0.70 5.25
C ILE A 76 -0.64 -1.34 4.62
N ARG A 77 -0.44 -2.44 3.89
CA ARG A 77 -1.55 -3.26 3.40
C ARG A 77 -1.89 -4.28 4.49
N ILE A 78 -3.13 -4.26 4.95
CA ILE A 78 -3.59 -5.15 6.03
C ILE A 78 -3.58 -6.60 5.53
N ASN A 79 -2.94 -7.48 6.29
CA ASN A 79 -2.98 -8.92 6.08
C ASN A 79 -3.84 -9.54 7.18
N PHE A 80 -5.13 -9.74 6.89
CA PHE A 80 -6.08 -10.32 7.85
C PHE A 80 -5.72 -11.76 8.24
N VAL A 81 -5.13 -12.54 7.33
CA VAL A 81 -4.77 -13.95 7.57
C VAL A 81 -3.58 -14.08 8.54
N ASN A 82 -2.59 -13.21 8.38
CA ASN A 82 -1.39 -13.18 9.24
C ASN A 82 -1.39 -11.93 10.12
N PHE A 83 -2.56 -11.52 10.63
CA PHE A 83 -2.73 -10.26 11.33
C PHE A 83 -1.84 -10.15 12.57
N GLU A 84 -1.82 -11.20 13.38
CA GLU A 84 -1.04 -11.32 14.61
C GLU A 84 0.45 -11.05 14.39
N VAL A 85 1.06 -11.56 13.31
CA VAL A 85 2.50 -11.42 13.04
C VAL A 85 2.80 -10.24 12.12
N ALA A 86 2.07 -10.12 11.02
CA ALA A 86 2.37 -9.13 9.98
C ALA A 86 1.93 -7.71 10.37
N ILE A 87 0.95 -7.57 11.27
CA ILE A 87 0.40 -6.28 11.68
C ILE A 87 0.64 -6.02 13.17
N LYS A 88 0.18 -6.88 14.09
CA LYS A 88 0.37 -6.62 15.53
C LYS A 88 1.84 -6.65 15.94
N GLU A 89 2.57 -7.73 15.67
CA GLU A 89 3.99 -7.84 16.07
C GLU A 89 4.86 -6.81 15.37
N LYS A 90 4.69 -6.66 14.04
CA LYS A 90 5.58 -5.83 13.22
C LYS A 90 5.31 -4.33 13.32
N HIS A 91 4.05 -3.94 13.45
CA HIS A 91 3.65 -2.54 13.40
C HIS A 91 3.09 -2.03 14.74
N GLY A 92 2.86 -2.91 15.72
CA GLY A 92 2.24 -2.53 16.98
C GLY A 92 0.83 -1.99 16.80
N ILE A 93 0.12 -2.44 15.76
CA ILE A 93 -1.24 -1.98 15.44
C ILE A 93 -2.20 -3.11 15.73
N ASN A 94 -3.24 -2.82 16.52
CA ASN A 94 -4.32 -3.74 16.84
C ASN A 94 -5.65 -3.17 16.33
N LEU A 95 -6.62 -4.07 16.11
CA LEU A 95 -8.00 -3.71 15.82
C LEU A 95 -8.83 -4.06 17.06
N LEU A 96 -9.30 -3.03 17.77
CA LEU A 96 -10.08 -3.19 18.99
C LEU A 96 -11.57 -3.18 18.69
N GLY A 97 -12.35 -3.90 19.51
CA GLY A 97 -13.82 -3.94 19.44
C GLY A 97 -14.37 -4.51 18.13
N TRP A 98 -13.68 -5.50 17.56
CA TRP A 98 -14.23 -6.29 16.48
C TRP A 98 -15.55 -6.96 16.92
N PRO A 99 -16.61 -6.95 16.08
CA PRO A 99 -17.91 -7.51 16.46
C PRO A 99 -17.83 -8.98 16.89
N GLU A 100 -18.50 -9.31 17.99
CA GLU A 100 -18.56 -10.67 18.53
C GLU A 100 -19.38 -11.59 17.61
N GLY A 101 -18.97 -12.86 17.48
CA GLY A 101 -19.60 -13.84 16.59
C GLY A 101 -19.23 -13.71 15.10
N MET A 102 -18.45 -12.70 14.71
CA MET A 102 -17.98 -12.53 13.34
C MET A 102 -16.55 -13.08 13.17
N PRO A 103 -16.27 -13.92 12.15
CA PRO A 103 -14.91 -14.37 11.89
C PRO A 103 -14.01 -13.18 11.53
N PHE A 104 -12.82 -13.13 12.12
CA PHE A 104 -11.84 -12.08 11.85
C PHE A 104 -11.21 -12.29 10.46
N GLN A 105 -11.81 -11.67 9.44
CA GLN A 105 -11.42 -11.82 8.04
C GLN A 105 -11.54 -10.48 7.29
N SER A 106 -11.00 -10.45 6.08
CA SER A 106 -11.14 -9.30 5.19
C SER A 106 -12.62 -9.06 4.88
N PRO A 107 -13.12 -7.81 4.91
CA PRO A 107 -14.48 -7.45 4.45
C PRO A 107 -14.82 -7.92 3.02
N HIS A 108 -13.79 -8.15 2.19
CA HIS A 108 -13.93 -8.69 0.84
C HIS A 108 -13.98 -10.22 0.77
N ALA A 109 -13.62 -10.92 1.85
CA ALA A 109 -13.86 -12.36 1.96
C ALA A 109 -15.36 -12.58 2.21
N ASN A 110 -15.91 -13.71 1.76
CA ASN A 110 -17.33 -14.06 1.80
C ASN A 110 -17.96 -13.91 3.20
N ILE A 111 -18.31 -12.68 3.58
CA ILE A 111 -18.92 -12.32 4.84
C ILE A 111 -20.41 -12.16 4.58
N ASN A 112 -21.24 -12.75 5.44
CA ASN A 112 -22.68 -12.60 5.42
C ASN A 112 -23.07 -11.11 5.47
N ALA A 113 -24.13 -10.72 4.78
CA ALA A 113 -24.62 -9.35 4.77
C ALA A 113 -24.78 -8.83 6.21
N GLU A 114 -25.49 -9.54 7.10
CA GLU A 114 -25.69 -9.09 8.49
C GLU A 114 -24.37 -8.74 9.22
N HIS A 115 -23.33 -9.54 9.04
CA HIS A 115 -22.02 -9.27 9.64
C HIS A 115 -21.34 -8.02 9.06
N LEU A 116 -21.52 -7.73 7.76
CA LEU A 116 -21.03 -6.49 7.17
C LEU A 116 -21.73 -5.26 7.74
N TRP A 117 -23.03 -5.36 8.01
CA TRP A 117 -23.79 -4.25 8.61
C TRP A 117 -23.33 -4.01 10.04
N SER A 118 -23.19 -5.06 10.85
CA SER A 118 -22.65 -4.96 12.22
C SER A 118 -21.23 -4.39 12.25
N LEU A 119 -20.34 -4.81 11.34
CA LEU A 119 -18.99 -4.27 11.26
C LEU A 119 -19.00 -2.79 10.85
N ARG A 120 -19.83 -2.41 9.87
CA ARG A 120 -19.98 -1.02 9.44
C ARG A 120 -20.46 -0.15 10.59
N ASP A 121 -21.47 -0.61 11.32
CA ASP A 121 -22.07 0.16 12.41
C ASP A 121 -21.09 0.25 13.59
N ALA A 122 -20.35 -0.81 13.90
CA ALA A 122 -19.28 -0.77 14.90
C ALA A 122 -18.15 0.21 14.53
N LEU A 123 -17.75 0.26 13.25
CA LEU A 123 -16.77 1.23 12.76
C LEU A 123 -17.30 2.67 12.82
N LYS A 124 -18.59 2.89 12.49
CA LYS A 124 -19.23 4.20 12.53
C LYS A 124 -19.39 4.73 13.96
N VAL A 125 -19.79 3.87 14.89
CA VAL A 125 -19.92 4.21 16.31
C VAL A 125 -18.54 4.34 16.98
N GLY A 126 -17.49 3.77 16.38
CA GLY A 126 -16.13 3.78 16.90
C GLY A 126 -15.87 2.68 17.94
N THR A 127 -16.81 1.76 18.16
CA THR A 127 -16.57 0.57 18.99
C THR A 127 -15.52 -0.32 18.35
N CYS A 128 -15.54 -0.45 17.02
CA CYS A 128 -14.46 -1.06 16.24
C CYS A 128 -13.50 0.02 15.72
N HIS A 129 -12.23 -0.02 16.12
CA HIS A 129 -11.25 0.96 15.63
C HIS A 129 -9.80 0.46 15.70
N TRP A 130 -8.97 1.04 14.84
CA TRP A 130 -7.54 0.79 14.82
C TRP A 130 -6.85 1.56 15.95
N ALA A 131 -6.05 0.87 16.75
CA ALA A 131 -5.31 1.45 17.86
C ALA A 131 -3.84 1.01 17.83
N TYR A 132 -2.94 1.91 18.20
CA TYR A 132 -1.56 1.55 18.49
C TYR A 132 -1.48 0.88 19.86
N MET A 133 -0.76 -0.24 19.92
CA MET A 133 -0.39 -0.89 21.16
C MET A 133 0.67 -0.07 21.88
N SER A 134 0.59 0.01 23.20
CA SER A 134 1.66 0.61 24.00
C SER A 134 2.95 -0.19 23.88
N ARG A 135 4.09 0.41 24.22
CA ARG A 135 5.38 -0.31 24.21
C ARG A 135 5.33 -1.56 25.08
N GLN A 136 4.66 -1.48 26.23
CA GLN A 136 4.51 -2.60 27.14
C GLN A 136 3.64 -3.71 26.52
N GLN A 137 2.50 -3.36 25.92
CA GLN A 137 1.64 -4.33 25.23
C GLN A 137 2.37 -5.01 24.07
N CYS A 138 3.22 -4.28 23.33
CA CYS A 138 4.04 -4.87 22.28
C CYS A 138 5.05 -5.90 22.83
N LEU A 139 5.68 -5.62 23.98
CA LEU A 139 6.63 -6.53 24.61
C LEU A 139 5.94 -7.79 25.14
N GLU A 140 4.87 -7.63 25.91
CA GLU A 140 4.05 -8.75 26.42
C GLU A 140 3.55 -9.64 25.27
N TYR A 141 3.11 -9.01 24.18
CA TYR A 141 2.64 -9.71 23.00
C TYR A 141 3.78 -10.44 22.27
N GLN A 142 4.99 -9.86 22.19
CA GLN A 142 6.16 -10.54 21.65
C GLN A 142 6.56 -11.75 22.51
N ASP A 143 6.49 -11.65 23.83
CA ASP A 143 6.80 -12.75 24.73
C ASP A 143 5.78 -13.88 24.59
N ARG A 144 4.48 -13.56 24.51
CA ARG A 144 3.43 -14.54 24.19
C ARG A 144 3.65 -15.23 22.84
N LEU A 145 4.09 -14.48 21.82
CA LEU A 145 4.45 -15.08 20.53
C LEU A 145 5.66 -16.01 20.63
N LYS A 146 6.64 -15.72 21.48
CA LYS A 146 7.76 -16.63 21.73
C LYS A 146 7.28 -17.91 22.41
N GLU A 147 6.41 -17.81 23.40
CA GLU A 147 5.81 -18.96 24.08
C GLU A 147 5.07 -19.87 23.09
N TRP A 148 4.22 -19.31 22.23
CA TRP A 148 3.52 -20.07 21.18
C TRP A 148 4.49 -20.74 20.21
N ARG A 149 5.56 -20.04 19.79
CA ARG A 149 6.61 -20.62 18.93
C ARG A 149 7.35 -21.76 19.64
N THR A 150 7.65 -21.63 20.93
CA THR A 150 8.30 -22.70 21.71
C THR A 150 7.39 -23.90 21.95
N ALA A 151 6.08 -23.67 22.07
CA ALA A 151 5.07 -24.72 22.16
C ALA A 151 4.81 -25.43 20.82
N GLY A 152 5.41 -24.96 19.72
CA GLY A 152 5.24 -25.51 18.37
C GLY A 152 3.97 -25.04 17.66
N GLU A 153 3.24 -24.06 18.22
CA GLU A 153 2.04 -23.50 17.61
C GLU A 153 2.42 -22.43 16.58
N MET A 154 2.08 -22.68 15.31
CA MET A 154 2.38 -21.76 14.22
C MET A 154 1.36 -20.61 14.19
N VAL A 155 1.80 -19.42 14.62
CA VAL A 155 0.97 -18.22 14.62
C VAL A 155 0.87 -17.67 13.19
N GLY A 156 -0.17 -18.08 12.47
CA GLY A 156 -0.45 -17.66 11.10
C GLY A 156 -0.03 -18.67 10.03
N LYS A 157 -0.43 -18.40 8.78
CA LYS A 157 -0.12 -19.29 7.66
C LYS A 157 1.33 -19.11 7.23
N ALA A 158 2.12 -20.18 7.38
CA ALA A 158 3.47 -20.27 6.83
C ALA A 158 3.45 -20.03 5.32
N ARG A 159 4.36 -19.18 4.84
CA ARG A 159 4.51 -18.92 3.41
C ARG A 159 4.95 -20.22 2.72
N LYS A 160 4.21 -20.64 1.68
CA LYS A 160 4.57 -21.79 0.85
C LYS A 160 6.01 -21.61 0.36
N LYS A 161 6.87 -22.61 0.59
CA LYS A 161 8.23 -22.63 0.05
C LYS A 161 8.13 -22.48 -1.47
N GLN A 162 8.77 -21.45 -2.00
CA GLN A 162 8.79 -21.18 -3.43
C GLN A 162 9.68 -22.21 -4.12
N SER A 163 9.24 -22.77 -5.25
CA SER A 163 9.94 -23.82 -6.01
C SER A 163 11.33 -23.41 -6.52
N ASP A 164 11.62 -22.11 -6.48
CA ASP A 164 12.85 -21.51 -6.98
C ASP A 164 13.90 -21.31 -5.88
N VAL A 165 13.56 -21.63 -4.62
CA VAL A 165 14.54 -21.68 -3.54
C VAL A 165 15.59 -22.72 -3.88
N GLY A 166 16.83 -22.27 -4.06
CA GLY A 166 17.98 -23.09 -4.46
C GLY A 166 18.18 -23.26 -5.96
N LYS A 167 17.27 -22.76 -6.82
CA LYS A 167 17.45 -22.84 -8.28
C LYS A 167 18.23 -21.63 -8.79
N LYS A 168 19.40 -21.88 -9.40
CA LYS A 168 20.19 -20.87 -10.10
C LYS A 168 19.34 -20.26 -11.21
N ARG A 169 18.99 -18.98 -11.09
CA ARG A 169 18.29 -18.25 -12.16
C ARG A 169 19.18 -18.26 -13.41
N ARG A 170 18.66 -18.73 -14.54
CA ARG A 170 19.36 -18.58 -15.82
C ARG A 170 19.39 -17.10 -16.16
N CYS A 171 20.58 -16.51 -16.18
CA CYS A 171 20.80 -15.21 -16.77
C CYS A 171 20.74 -15.41 -18.28
N THR A 172 19.64 -15.02 -18.92
CA THR A 172 19.60 -14.91 -20.38
C THR A 172 20.37 -13.65 -20.74
N THR A 173 21.65 -13.81 -21.07
CA THR A 173 22.45 -12.81 -21.77
C THR A 173 21.91 -12.66 -23.19
N GLN A 174 20.83 -11.90 -23.37
CA GLN A 174 20.60 -11.19 -24.62
C GLN A 174 21.14 -9.78 -24.44
N GLY A 175 22.31 -9.51 -25.02
CA GLY A 175 22.85 -8.15 -25.13
C GLY A 175 24.33 -8.00 -24.81
N LYS A 176 25.22 -8.61 -25.60
CA LYS A 176 26.44 -8.00 -26.15
C LYS A 176 27.20 -9.04 -26.97
N GLY A 177 27.41 -8.72 -28.24
CA GLY A 177 28.15 -9.56 -29.18
C GLY A 177 29.60 -9.81 -28.77
N PRO A 178 30.29 -10.72 -29.48
CA PRO A 178 31.62 -11.15 -29.12
C PRO A 178 32.61 -10.02 -29.34
N LYS A 179 33.31 -9.60 -28.28
CA LYS A 179 34.62 -8.95 -28.43
C LYS A 179 35.65 -10.06 -28.49
N SER A 180 36.10 -10.34 -29.70
CA SER A 180 37.37 -11.02 -29.95
C SER A 180 38.49 -10.25 -29.26
N THR A 181 39.26 -10.95 -28.43
CA THR A 181 40.70 -10.69 -28.31
C THR A 181 41.35 -12.06 -28.11
N ALA A 182 41.99 -12.51 -29.19
CA ALA A 182 42.89 -13.64 -29.20
C ALA A 182 44.05 -13.37 -28.23
N ILE A 183 44.41 -14.38 -27.44
CA ILE A 183 45.76 -14.51 -26.90
C ILE A 183 46.28 -15.83 -27.47
N ILE A 184 47.28 -15.70 -28.33
CA ILE A 184 47.95 -16.80 -29.01
C ILE A 184 48.91 -17.44 -28.00
N ASP A 185 48.85 -18.76 -28.04
CA ASP A 185 49.64 -19.75 -27.32
C ASP A 185 51.14 -19.66 -27.66
N SER A 186 52.01 -19.92 -26.69
CA SER A 186 53.44 -20.14 -26.96
C SER A 186 54.08 -21.01 -25.89
N SER A 187 54.59 -22.14 -26.38
CA SER A 187 55.70 -22.95 -25.86
C SER A 187 55.30 -23.98 -24.81
N SER A 188 55.05 -25.23 -25.24
CA SER A 188 56.02 -26.32 -25.49
C SER A 188 56.07 -27.23 -24.26
N GLU A 189 55.45 -28.41 -24.32
CA GLU A 189 56.14 -29.71 -24.59
C GLU A 189 57.30 -29.96 -23.61
N GLU A 190 57.47 -31.09 -22.96
CA GLU A 190 56.80 -32.39 -22.85
C GLU A 190 57.49 -33.09 -21.67
N ASN A 191 56.91 -34.22 -21.21
CA ASN A 191 57.56 -35.29 -20.44
C ASN A 191 58.01 -34.96 -19.01
N SER A 192 58.09 -35.87 -18.04
CA SER A 192 57.63 -37.25 -17.74
C SER A 192 58.59 -37.69 -16.64
N SER A 193 58.11 -38.30 -15.53
CA SER A 193 58.84 -39.27 -14.65
C SER A 193 60.23 -38.84 -14.11
N THR A 194 60.62 -38.96 -12.84
CA THR A 194 60.50 -40.00 -11.80
C THR A 194 61.33 -39.43 -10.63
N GLU A 195 60.84 -39.45 -9.40
CA GLU A 195 61.29 -40.33 -8.29
C GLU A 195 62.80 -40.28 -7.91
N GLU A 196 63.00 -39.94 -6.63
CA GLU A 196 64.01 -40.43 -5.65
C GLU A 196 65.42 -39.77 -5.56
N ASP A 197 65.66 -39.17 -4.39
CA ASP A 197 66.70 -39.45 -3.37
C ASP A 197 68.22 -39.23 -3.59
N ASP A 198 68.73 -38.36 -2.69
CA ASP A 198 69.87 -38.49 -1.75
C ASP A 198 71.36 -38.39 -2.17
N VAL A 199 72.07 -37.69 -1.26
CA VAL A 199 73.52 -37.50 -0.99
C VAL A 199 74.33 -36.53 -1.84
#